data_AF-A0AA38GH90-F1
#
_entry.id   AF-A0AA38GH90-F1
#
_cell.length_a   1.000
_cell.length_b   1.000
_cell.length_c   1.000
_cell.angle_alpha   90.00
_cell.angle_beta   90.00
_cell.angle_gamma   90.00
#
_symmetry.space_group_name_H-M   'P 1'
#
loop_
_entity.id
_entity.type
_entity.pdbx_description
1 polymer ?
#
loop_
_entity_poly.entity_id
_entity_poly.type
_entity_poly.pdbx_seq_one_letter_code
_entity_poly.pdbx_strand_id
1 'polypeptide(L)' 'RNSSGNNNSNRPAWLQQYDLVGKIGEGTYGLVFLARSKLQINRGIRIAIKKFKQSKDGDGVSPTAIREIM' A
#
# COMPACT_ATOMS: atom_id res chain seq x y z
N ARG A 1 -2.13 9.28 31.02
CA ARG A 1 -1.02 8.87 30.13
C ARG A 1 -1.52 7.68 29.31
N ASN A 2 -2.18 7.90 28.18
CA ASN A 2 -2.70 6.81 27.35
C ASN A 2 -1.62 6.36 26.36
N SER A 3 -1.04 5.20 26.62
CA SER A 3 -0.20 4.48 25.67
C SER A 3 -1.08 3.92 24.55
N SER A 4 -1.10 4.59 23.40
CA SER A 4 -1.63 4.00 22.17
C SER A 4 -0.71 2.86 21.73
N GLY A 5 -1.16 1.64 21.97
CA GLY A 5 -0.49 0.40 21.58
C GLY A 5 -0.20 0.37 20.08
N ASN A 6 1.06 0.10 19.76
CA ASN A 6 1.61 0.10 18.42
C ASN A 6 1.22 -1.22 17.72
N ASN A 7 0.11 -1.22 16.96
CA ASN A 7 -0.38 -2.34 16.13
C ASN A 7 0.53 -2.64 14.91
N ASN A 8 1.85 -2.65 15.07
CA ASN A 8 2.81 -2.78 13.97
C ASN A 8 3.22 -4.24 13.66
N SER A 9 2.75 -5.22 14.42
CA SER A 9 3.19 -6.61 14.31
C SER A 9 2.65 -7.39 13.09
N ASN A 10 1.66 -6.87 12.36
CA ASN A 10 1.05 -7.56 11.21
C ASN A 10 1.31 -6.89 9.84
N ARG A 11 2.19 -5.89 9.76
CA ARG A 11 2.50 -5.23 8.48
C ARG A 11 3.72 -5.87 7.82
N PRO A 12 3.67 -6.18 6.52
CA PRO A 12 4.81 -6.75 5.82
C PRO A 12 6.00 -5.79 5.88
N ALA A 13 7.22 -6.34 5.94
CA ALA A 13 8.45 -5.58 6.15
C ALA A 13 8.61 -4.41 5.17
N TRP A 14 8.28 -4.63 3.90
CA TRP A 14 8.37 -3.59 2.86
C TRP A 14 7.44 -2.39 3.13
N LEU A 15 6.35 -2.55 3.89
CA LEU A 15 5.42 -1.47 4.19
C LEU A 15 5.89 -0.63 5.39
N GLN A 16 6.81 -1.12 6.21
CA GLN A 16 7.31 -0.40 7.39
C GLN A 16 8.03 0.90 7.03
N GLN A 17 8.63 0.96 5.83
CA GLN A 17 9.30 2.15 5.29
C GLN A 17 8.34 3.27 4.85
N TYR A 18 7.02 3.04 4.95
CA TYR A 18 5.98 4.00 4.59
C TYR A 18 5.00 4.22 5.75
N ASP A 19 4.56 5.46 5.93
CA ASP A 19 3.41 5.79 6.77
C ASP A 19 2.16 5.86 5.88
N LEU A 20 1.31 4.83 5.95
CA LEU A 20 -0.01 4.85 5.31
C LEU A 20 -0.89 5.91 5.95
N VAL A 21 -1.36 6.86 5.15
CA VAL A 21 -2.26 7.94 5.58
C VAL A 21 -3.72 7.49 5.47
N GLY A 22 -4.12 6.95 4.32
CA GLY A 22 -5.50 6.52 4.08
C GLY A 22 -5.77 6.13 2.64
N LYS A 23 -6.94 5.51 2.41
CA LYS A 23 -7.43 5.21 1.06
C LYS A 23 -7.84 6.51 0.37
N ILE A 24 -7.34 6.71 -0.85
CA ILE A 24 -7.66 7.86 -1.70
C ILE A 24 -8.41 7.48 -2.98
N GLY A 25 -8.52 6.18 -3.28
CA GLY A 25 -9.25 5.73 -4.46
C GLY A 25 -9.54 4.24 -4.46
N GLU A 26 -10.53 3.87 -5.27
CA GLU A 26 -10.84 2.50 -5.65
C GLU A 26 -11.12 2.46 -7.14
N GLY A 27 -10.48 1.52 -7.82
CA GLY A 27 -10.74 1.24 -9.23
C GLY A 27 -11.04 -0.23 -9.44
N THR A 28 -11.27 -0.59 -10.71
CA THR A 28 -11.57 -1.96 -11.13
C THR A 28 -10.58 -2.99 -10.56
N TYR A 29 -9.30 -2.62 -10.51
CA TYR A 29 -8.20 -3.54 -10.23
C TYR A 29 -7.64 -3.46 -8.81
N GLY A 30 -8.11 -2.53 -7.97
CA GLY A 30 -7.50 -2.37 -6.66
C GLY A 30 -7.86 -1.10 -5.91
N LEU A 31 -7.18 -0.95 -4.78
CA LEU A 31 -7.28 0.21 -3.89
C LEU A 31 -6.03 1.07 -4.03
N VAL A 32 -6.19 2.39 -3.95
CA VAL A 32 -5.07 3.33 -3.94
C VAL A 32 -5.03 4.02 -2.59
N PHE A 33 -3.86 4.03 -1.97
CA PHE A 33 -3.62 4.65 -0.67
C PHE A 33 -2.61 5.79 -0.81
N LEU A 34 -2.85 6.89 -0.10
CA LEU A 34 -1.83 7.88 0.15
C LEU A 34 -0.91 7.37 1.26
N ALA A 35 0.39 7.46 1.04
CA ALA A 35 1.40 7.18 2.05
C ALA A 35 2.47 8.27 2.06
N ARG A 36 3.24 8.33 3.14
CA ARG A 36 4.44 9.15 3.26
C ARG A 36 5.67 8.26 3.38
N SER A 37 6.72 8.59 2.63
CA SER A 37 7.98 7.85 2.71
C SER A 37 8.76 8.17 3.98
N LYS A 38 9.33 7.14 4.62
CA LYS A 38 10.28 7.26 5.74
C LYS A 38 11.74 7.10 5.31
N LEU A 39 11.97 6.67 4.07
CA LEU A 39 13.31 6.51 3.52
C LEU A 39 14.05 7.84 3.57
N GLN A 40 15.33 7.85 3.96
CA GLN A 40 16.11 9.07 4.09
C GLN A 40 16.09 9.92 2.82
N ILE A 41 16.22 9.29 1.64
CA ILE A 41 16.31 9.99 0.35
C ILE A 41 15.01 10.75 0.01
N ASN A 42 13.86 10.25 0.46
CA ASN A 42 12.53 10.72 0.08
C ASN A 42 11.67 11.02 1.31
N ARG A 43 12.29 11.38 2.44
CA ARG A 43 11.59 11.44 3.73
C ARG A 43 10.48 12.49 3.69
N GLY A 44 9.27 12.08 4.07
CA GLY A 44 8.09 12.93 4.15
C GLY A 44 7.38 13.18 2.82
N ILE A 45 7.95 12.74 1.68
CA ILE A 45 7.32 12.84 0.36
C ILE A 45 6.05 11.99 0.32
N ARG A 46 4.99 12.55 -0.28
CA ARG A 46 3.71 11.89 -0.50
C ARG A 46 3.78 11.00 -1.73
N ILE A 47 3.38 9.75 -1.58
CA ILE A 47 3.32 8.75 -2.66
C ILE A 47 1.96 8.07 -2.68
N ALA A 48 1.57 7.54 -3.83
CA ALA A 48 0.42 6.65 -3.95
C ALA A 48 0.91 5.19 -3.95
N ILE A 49 0.27 4.34 -3.14
CA ILE A 49 0.49 2.89 -3.12
C ILE A 49 -0.77 2.22 -3.64
N LYS A 50 -0.67 1.51 -4.76
CA LYS A 50 -1.79 0.73 -5.34
C LYS A 50 -1.70 -0.72 -4.89
N LYS A 51 -2.71 -1.19 -4.16
CA LYS A 51 -2.89 -2.59 -3.78
C LYS A 51 -3.81 -3.26 -4.79
N PHE A 52 -3.25 -4.14 -5.62
CA PHE A 52 -4.02 -4.95 -6.56
C PHE A 52 -4.86 -6.00 -5.83
N LYS A 53 -6.11 -6.18 -6.27
CA LYS A 53 -6.95 -7.31 -5.84
C LYS A 53 -6.34 -8.60 -6.39
N GLN A 54 -6.35 -9.67 -5.60
CA GLN A 54 -6.02 -11.00 -6.11
C GLN A 54 -7.03 -11.41 -7.18
N SER A 55 -6.58 -12.20 -8.15
CA SER A 55 -7.45 -12.83 -9.13
C SER A 55 -8.49 -13.73 -8.43
N LYS A 56 -9.66 -13.90 -9.04
CA LYS A 56 -10.69 -14.83 -8.54
C LYS A 56 -10.22 -16.29 -8.62
N ASP A 57 -9.30 -16.58 -9.53
CA ASP A 57 -8.78 -17.91 -9.82
C ASP A 57 -7.65 -18.34 -8.86
N GLY A 58 -7.39 -17.55 -7.81
CA GLY A 58 -6.60 -17.98 -6.65
C GLY A 58 -5.11 -17.70 -6.73
N ASP A 59 -4.56 -17.42 -7.92
CA ASP A 59 -3.14 -17.11 -8.08
C ASP A 59 -2.90 -15.74 -8.74
N GLY A 60 -2.22 -14.86 -7.99
CA GLY A 60 -1.58 -13.65 -8.52
C GLY A 60 -2.47 -12.44 -8.80
N VAL A 61 -1.88 -11.49 -9.55
CA VAL A 61 -2.52 -10.27 -10.04
C VAL A 61 -3.12 -10.57 -11.41
N SER A 62 -4.34 -10.09 -11.71
CA SER A 62 -4.97 -10.39 -13.00
C SER A 62 -4.12 -9.89 -14.18
N PRO A 63 -4.08 -10.60 -15.32
CA PRO A 63 -3.35 -10.14 -16.50
C PRO A 63 -3.75 -8.73 -16.95
N THR A 64 -5.04 -8.39 -16.81
CA THR A 64 -5.55 -7.05 -17.12
C THR A 64 -4.98 -5.99 -16.18
N ALA A 65 -4.81 -6.31 -14.90
CA ALA A 65 -4.18 -5.41 -13.94
C ALA A 65 -2.67 -5.29 -14.15
N ILE A 66 -2.00 -6.33 -14.64
CA ILE A 66 -0.56 -6.31 -14.99
C ILE A 66 -0.28 -5.32 -16.14
N ARG A 67 -1.20 -5.14 -17.08
CA ARG A 67 -1.09 -4.12 -18.16
C ARG A 67 -0.96 -2.68 -17.65
N GLU A 68 -1.25 -2.42 -16.37
CA GLU A 68 -1.01 -1.09 -15.79
C GLU A 68 0.47 -0.85 -15.44
N ILE A 69 1.29 -1.90 -15.39
CA ILE A 69 2.67 -1.87 -14.91
C ILE A 69 3.67 -2.12 -16.05
N MET A 70 3.34 -3.06 -16.95
CA MET A 70 4.16 -3.42 -18.12
C MET A 70 3.73 -2.66 -19.36
#